data_AF-A0A252E716-F1
#
_entry.id   AF-A0A252E716-F1
#
_cell.length_a   1.000
_cell.length_b   1.000
_cell.length_c   1.000
_cell.angle_alpha   90.00
_cell.angle_beta   90.00
_cell.angle_gamma   90.00
#
_symmetry.space_group_name_H-M   'P 1'
#
loop_
_entity.id
_entity.type
_entity.pdbx_description
1 polymer ?
#
loop_
_entity_poly.entity_id
_entity_poly.type
_entity_poly.pdbx_seq_one_letter_code
_entity_poly.pdbx_strand_id
1 'polypeptide(L)'
;MAENTSPARRFRKSILSEFQKYQASPDSDSDTAFRKYLECEYENAKIRLLNLLNEGALELVLKDKRNGLFIISIGLFTFGNLDVAEDILDNIPAGRVPANHLAGVLSRLLPLPAGFSPLENPAVVKEWLKENRFRLIWDESLERYRIKNIEIG
;
A
#
# COMPACT_ATOMS: atom_id res chain seq x y z
N MET A 1 1.88 14.09 -26.38
CA MET A 1 0.94 13.00 -26.02
C MET A 1 1.07 12.78 -24.53
N ALA A 2 0.06 13.15 -23.73
CA ALA A 2 0.11 12.87 -22.30
C ALA A 2 -0.04 11.34 -22.13
N GLU A 3 1.01 10.67 -21.66
CA GLU A 3 0.88 9.28 -21.23
C GLU A 3 -0.25 9.22 -20.19
N ASN A 4 -1.36 8.55 -20.54
CA ASN A 4 -2.42 8.20 -19.60
C ASN A 4 -1.85 7.19 -18.59
N THR A 5 -1.01 7.66 -17.68
CA THR A 5 -0.48 6.89 -16.57
C THR A 5 -1.61 6.71 -15.56
N SER A 6 -1.97 5.46 -15.34
CA SER A 6 -2.90 5.02 -14.29
C SER A 6 -2.52 5.64 -12.92
N PRO A 7 -3.49 5.77 -12.00
CA PRO A 7 -3.21 6.22 -10.64
C PRO A 7 -2.13 5.36 -9.95
N ALA A 8 -2.16 4.03 -10.13
CA ALA A 8 -1.19 3.11 -9.54
C ALA A 8 0.24 3.39 -10.02
N ARG A 9 0.49 3.55 -11.33
CA ARG A 9 1.82 3.92 -11.87
C ARG A 9 2.35 5.24 -11.32
N ARG A 10 1.47 6.23 -11.10
CA ARG A 10 1.90 7.51 -10.50
C ARG A 10 2.39 7.32 -9.07
N PHE A 11 1.71 6.50 -8.27
CA PHE A 11 2.18 6.14 -6.94
C PHE A 11 3.48 5.33 -7.00
N ARG A 12 3.60 4.31 -7.89
CA ARG A 12 4.85 3.55 -8.06
C ARG A 12 6.05 4.46 -8.30
N LYS A 13 5.93 5.43 -9.23
CA LYS A 13 6.99 6.41 -9.51
C LYS A 13 7.33 7.27 -8.28
N SER A 14 6.33 7.74 -7.55
CA SER A 14 6.53 8.54 -6.33
C SER A 14 7.15 7.75 -5.18
N ILE A 15 6.88 6.45 -5.11
CA ILE A 15 7.42 5.58 -4.06
C ILE A 15 8.84 5.19 -4.43
N LEU A 16 9.09 4.85 -5.69
CA LEU A 16 10.41 4.52 -6.22
C LEU A 16 11.45 5.61 -5.91
N SER A 17 11.08 6.90 -5.99
CA SER A 17 11.99 8.00 -5.62
C SER A 17 12.41 8.02 -4.15
N GLU A 18 11.64 7.39 -3.27
CA GLU A 18 11.98 7.26 -1.83
C GLU A 18 13.01 6.14 -1.58
N PHE A 19 13.16 5.18 -2.51
CA PHE A 19 14.06 4.02 -2.35
C PHE A 19 15.41 4.24 -3.04
N GLN A 20 16.25 5.08 -2.42
CA GLN A 20 17.61 5.40 -2.91
C GLN A 20 18.53 4.17 -3.10
N LYS A 21 18.25 3.06 -2.41
CA LYS A 21 19.04 1.83 -2.46
C LYS A 21 18.60 0.86 -3.57
N TYR A 22 17.46 1.11 -4.21
CA TYR A 22 16.99 0.25 -5.29
C TYR A 22 17.80 0.51 -6.56
N GLN A 23 18.47 -0.53 -7.06
CA GLN A 23 19.15 -0.51 -8.35
C GLN A 23 18.60 -1.68 -9.18
N ALA A 24 17.82 -1.36 -10.21
CA ALA A 24 17.37 -2.35 -11.16
C ALA A 24 18.55 -2.84 -12.02
N SER A 25 18.57 -4.13 -12.34
CA SER A 25 19.46 -4.62 -13.40
C SER A 25 19.02 -4.01 -14.74
N PRO A 26 19.94 -3.60 -15.63
CA PRO A 26 19.61 -3.02 -16.93
C PRO A 26 18.68 -3.90 -17.78
N ASP A 27 18.76 -5.22 -17.59
CA ASP A 27 18.03 -6.22 -18.37
C ASP A 27 16.71 -6.68 -17.72
N SER A 28 16.34 -6.10 -16.58
CA SER A 28 15.14 -6.51 -15.83
C SER A 28 13.92 -5.64 -16.17
N ASP A 29 12.74 -6.27 -16.26
CA ASP A 29 11.49 -5.52 -16.27
C ASP A 29 11.39 -4.70 -14.96
N SER A 30 11.41 -3.38 -15.09
CA SER A 30 11.55 -2.46 -13.95
C SER A 30 10.44 -2.59 -12.92
N ASP A 31 9.20 -2.83 -13.36
CA ASP A 31 8.04 -3.00 -12.48
C ASP A 31 8.12 -4.33 -11.72
N THR A 32 8.47 -5.43 -12.41
CA THR A 32 8.66 -6.74 -11.78
C THR A 32 9.83 -6.73 -10.78
N ALA A 33 10.95 -6.11 -11.15
CA ALA A 33 12.11 -6.01 -10.27
C ALA A 33 11.82 -5.16 -9.04
N PHE A 34 11.10 -4.04 -9.22
CA PHE A 34 10.74 -3.17 -8.11
C PHE A 34 9.73 -3.83 -7.17
N ARG A 35 8.72 -4.52 -7.72
CA ARG A 35 7.77 -5.31 -6.93
C ARG A 35 8.50 -6.34 -6.05
N LYS A 36 9.40 -7.15 -6.62
CA LYS A 36 10.16 -8.16 -5.85
C LYS A 36 11.03 -7.54 -4.77
N TYR A 37 11.64 -6.40 -5.05
CA TYR A 37 12.40 -5.64 -4.06
C TYR A 37 11.50 -5.21 -2.88
N LEU A 38 10.32 -4.65 -3.18
CA LEU A 38 9.35 -4.26 -2.15
C LEU A 38 8.85 -5.45 -1.35
N GLU A 39 8.61 -6.61 -1.97
CA GLU A 39 8.18 -7.83 -1.27
C GLU A 39 9.24 -8.26 -0.23
N CYS A 40 10.53 -8.20 -0.59
CA CYS A 40 11.62 -8.49 0.34
C CYS A 40 11.73 -7.45 1.47
N GLU A 41 11.70 -6.16 1.14
CA GLU A 41 11.76 -5.08 2.15
C GLU A 41 10.56 -5.10 3.10
N TYR A 42 9.38 -5.49 2.61
CA TYR A 42 8.16 -5.61 3.40
C TYR A 42 8.28 -6.68 4.49
N GLU A 43 8.68 -7.90 4.13
CA GLU A 43 8.86 -8.99 5.11
C GLU A 43 9.91 -8.61 6.16
N ASN A 44 11.03 -8.03 5.71
CA ASN A 44 12.08 -7.53 6.61
C ASN A 44 11.56 -6.44 7.55
N ALA A 45 10.73 -5.51 7.04
CA ALA A 45 10.14 -4.45 7.85
C ALA A 45 9.16 -5.01 8.89
N LYS A 46 8.32 -5.99 8.53
CA LYS A 46 7.38 -6.63 9.46
C LYS A 46 8.09 -7.37 10.58
N ILE A 47 9.09 -8.19 10.26
CA ILE A 47 9.88 -8.93 11.26
C ILE A 47 10.58 -7.95 12.22
N ARG A 48 11.21 -6.90 11.68
CA ARG A 48 11.90 -5.89 12.51
C ARG A 48 10.94 -5.14 13.42
N LEU A 49 9.77 -4.73 12.92
CA LEU A 49 8.77 -4.04 13.73
C LEU A 49 8.24 -4.95 14.85
N LEU A 50 7.96 -6.22 14.54
CA LEU A 50 7.49 -7.20 15.52
C LEU A 50 8.53 -7.43 16.64
N ASN A 51 9.81 -7.57 16.27
CA ASN A 51 10.88 -7.75 17.25
C ASN A 51 10.99 -6.54 18.18
N LEU A 52 10.96 -5.32 17.63
CA LEU A 52 11.01 -4.09 18.43
C LEU A 52 9.80 -3.94 19.37
N LEU A 53 8.62 -4.37 18.94
CA LEU A 53 7.44 -4.40 19.81
C LEU A 53 7.62 -5.38 20.96
N ASN A 54 8.14 -6.58 20.70
CA ASN A 54 8.41 -7.59 21.72
C ASN A 54 9.52 -7.17 22.70
N GLU A 55 10.50 -6.40 22.23
CA GLU A 55 11.60 -5.86 23.02
C GLU A 55 11.20 -4.60 23.82
N GLY A 56 9.97 -4.08 23.64
CA GLY A 56 9.51 -2.87 24.33
C GLY A 56 10.26 -1.61 23.88
N ALA A 57 10.62 -1.52 22.60
CA ALA A 57 11.35 -0.39 22.05
C ALA A 57 10.60 0.95 22.26
N LEU A 58 11.36 2.04 22.28
CA LEU A 58 10.82 3.40 22.42
C LEU A 58 9.86 3.75 21.28
N GLU A 59 8.78 4.48 21.58
CA GLU A 59 7.75 4.88 20.60
C GLU A 59 8.33 5.65 19.41
N LEU A 60 9.39 6.44 19.61
CA LEU A 60 10.06 7.14 18.51
C LEU A 60 10.65 6.16 17.48
N VAL A 61 11.27 5.08 17.95
CA VAL A 61 11.85 4.04 17.08
C VAL A 61 10.74 3.27 16.38
N LEU A 62 9.67 2.93 17.11
CA LEU A 62 8.51 2.26 16.54
C LEU A 62 7.85 3.10 15.44
N LYS A 63 7.70 4.41 15.66
CA LYS A 63 7.13 5.35 14.70
C LYS A 63 7.89 5.33 13.37
N ASP A 64 9.22 5.39 13.40
CA ASP A 64 10.03 5.37 12.18
C ASP A 64 9.87 4.04 11.41
N LYS A 65 9.76 2.92 12.12
CA LYS A 65 9.54 1.60 11.50
C LYS A 65 8.12 1.45 10.94
N ARG A 66 7.10 1.94 11.64
CA ARG A 66 5.71 2.00 11.14
C ARG A 66 5.62 2.82 9.86
N ASN A 67 6.27 4.00 9.82
CA ASN A 67 6.30 4.84 8.62
C ASN A 67 6.96 4.11 7.43
N GLY A 68 8.07 3.40 7.66
CA GLY A 68 8.71 2.59 6.63
C GLY A 68 7.80 1.49 6.10
N LEU A 69 7.18 0.72 7.00
CA LEU A 69 6.22 -0.32 6.64
C LEU A 69 5.02 0.24 5.85
N PHE A 70 4.50 1.39 6.25
CA PHE A 70 3.43 2.10 5.56
C PHE A 70 3.79 2.41 4.10
N ILE A 71 4.96 3.02 3.85
CA ILE A 71 5.40 3.38 2.49
C ILE A 71 5.60 2.13 1.62
N ILE A 72 6.25 1.09 2.16
CA ILE A 72 6.47 -0.18 1.45
C ILE A 72 5.12 -0.84 1.10
N SER A 73 4.18 -0.86 2.05
CA SER A 73 2.85 -1.44 1.87
C SER A 73 2.07 -0.72 0.78
N ILE A 74 2.11 0.61 0.74
CA ILE A 74 1.53 1.40 -0.36
C ILE A 74 2.17 0.98 -1.70
N GLY A 75 3.49 0.80 -1.74
CA GLY A 75 4.21 0.33 -2.92
C GLY A 75 3.65 -0.99 -3.44
N LEU A 76 3.59 -2.00 -2.57
CA LEU A 76 3.03 -3.32 -2.91
C LEU A 76 1.56 -3.25 -3.33
N PHE A 77 0.77 -2.42 -2.66
CA PHE A 77 -0.64 -2.25 -2.95
C PHE A 77 -0.88 -1.72 -4.37
N THR A 78 0.02 -0.87 -4.88
CA THR A 78 -0.07 -0.39 -6.27
C THR A 78 0.17 -1.48 -7.32
N PHE A 79 0.69 -2.66 -6.93
CA PHE A 79 0.81 -3.84 -7.79
C PHE A 79 -0.34 -4.84 -7.59
N GLY A 80 -1.42 -4.45 -6.92
CA GLY A 80 -2.57 -5.32 -6.71
C GLY A 80 -2.39 -6.32 -5.56
N ASN A 81 -1.38 -6.16 -4.70
CA ASN A 81 -1.26 -6.96 -3.49
C ASN A 81 -2.26 -6.45 -2.42
N LEU A 82 -3.41 -7.12 -2.29
CA LEU A 82 -4.47 -6.71 -1.36
C LEU A 82 -4.10 -6.99 0.10
N ASP A 83 -3.16 -7.91 0.34
CA ASP A 83 -2.86 -8.41 1.68
C ASP A 83 -2.25 -7.36 2.59
N VAL A 84 -1.64 -6.33 2.00
CA VAL A 84 -0.99 -5.23 2.71
C VAL A 84 -1.96 -4.09 3.06
N ALA A 85 -3.23 -4.14 2.60
CA ALA A 85 -4.17 -3.03 2.78
C ALA A 85 -4.48 -2.72 4.25
N GLU A 86 -4.55 -3.74 5.10
CA GLU A 86 -4.72 -3.56 6.55
C GLU A 86 -3.46 -2.97 7.19
N ASP A 87 -2.27 -3.40 6.76
CA ASP A 87 -1.01 -2.84 7.24
C ASP A 87 -0.86 -1.35 6.86
N ILE A 88 -1.40 -0.91 5.71
CA ILE A 88 -1.48 0.51 5.36
C ILE A 88 -2.31 1.26 6.40
N LEU A 89 -3.51 0.76 6.72
CA LEU A 89 -4.45 1.40 7.64
C LEU A 89 -3.92 1.45 9.08
N ASP A 90 -3.26 0.39 9.54
CA ASP A 90 -2.74 0.27 10.90
C ASP A 90 -1.50 1.15 11.13
N ASN A 91 -0.79 1.53 10.05
CA ASN A 91 0.47 2.27 10.12
C ASN A 91 0.39 3.68 9.52
N ILE A 92 -0.81 4.25 9.31
CA ILE A 92 -0.96 5.64 8.88
C ILE A 92 -0.25 6.56 9.87
N PRO A 93 0.69 7.42 9.43
CA PRO A 93 1.41 8.29 10.35
C PRO A 93 0.47 9.30 11.04
N ALA A 94 0.54 9.37 12.37
CA ALA A 94 -0.23 10.34 13.14
C ALA A 94 0.28 11.78 12.92
N GLY A 95 -0.66 12.74 12.90
CA GLY A 95 -0.37 14.17 12.77
C GLY A 95 -0.31 14.67 11.32
N ARG A 96 0.36 15.80 11.07
CA ARG A 96 0.57 16.36 9.72
C ARG A 96 1.95 15.93 9.20
N VAL A 97 2.07 14.69 8.75
CA VAL A 97 3.31 14.15 8.17
C VAL A 97 3.20 14.19 6.64
N PRO A 98 4.26 14.56 5.90
CA PRO A 98 4.23 14.59 4.44
C PRO A 98 3.71 13.29 3.82
N ALA A 99 4.05 12.12 4.36
CA ALA A 99 3.63 10.83 3.84
C ALA A 99 2.11 10.54 3.92
N ASN A 100 1.34 11.30 4.71
CA ASN A 100 -0.09 11.00 4.92
C ASN A 100 -0.93 11.06 3.64
N HIS A 101 -0.53 11.89 2.67
CA HIS A 101 -1.22 11.96 1.38
C HIS A 101 -1.21 10.61 0.64
N LEU A 102 -0.23 9.74 0.92
CA LEU A 102 -0.12 8.43 0.30
C LEU A 102 -1.25 7.48 0.72
N ALA A 103 -1.88 7.68 1.88
CA ALA A 103 -3.05 6.90 2.31
C ALA A 103 -4.22 7.03 1.32
N GLY A 104 -4.27 8.12 0.54
CA GLY A 104 -5.22 8.31 -0.55
C GLY A 104 -5.08 7.27 -1.68
N VAL A 105 -4.02 6.45 -1.69
CA VAL A 105 -3.90 5.30 -2.60
C VAL A 105 -5.08 4.35 -2.46
N LEU A 106 -5.54 4.09 -1.23
CA LEU A 106 -6.66 3.19 -0.96
C LEU A 106 -7.94 3.74 -1.57
N SER A 107 -8.24 5.03 -1.38
CA SER A 107 -9.41 5.67 -2.01
C SER A 107 -9.36 5.71 -3.54
N ARG A 108 -8.17 5.69 -4.13
CA ARG A 108 -7.99 5.75 -5.59
C ARG A 108 -8.04 4.38 -6.25
N LEU A 109 -7.54 3.34 -5.56
CA LEU A 109 -7.42 2.00 -6.12
C LEU A 109 -8.51 1.05 -5.63
N LEU A 110 -9.17 1.32 -4.50
CA LEU A 110 -10.33 0.55 -4.05
C LEU A 110 -11.64 1.19 -4.51
N PRO A 111 -12.68 0.38 -4.80
CA PRO A 111 -14.02 0.87 -5.03
C PRO A 111 -14.73 1.17 -3.69
N LEU A 112 -14.16 2.09 -2.90
CA LEU A 112 -14.71 2.44 -1.59
C LEU A 112 -16.08 3.13 -1.74
N PRO A 113 -17.03 2.86 -0.82
CA PRO A 113 -18.28 3.61 -0.75
C PRO A 113 -18.03 5.10 -0.48
N ALA A 114 -19.01 5.94 -0.83
CA ALA A 114 -18.93 7.37 -0.54
C ALA A 114 -18.81 7.62 0.99
N GLY A 115 -17.94 8.54 1.39
CA GLY A 115 -17.67 8.87 2.80
C GLY A 115 -16.66 7.96 3.50
N PHE A 116 -16.13 6.94 2.82
CA PHE A 116 -15.06 6.08 3.34
C PHE A 116 -13.71 6.70 3.01
N SER A 117 -12.97 7.08 4.05
CA SER A 117 -11.71 7.80 3.97
C SER A 117 -10.65 7.11 4.85
N PRO A 118 -9.58 6.56 4.25
CA PRO A 118 -8.49 5.96 5.00
C PRO A 118 -7.88 6.89 6.06
N LEU A 119 -7.92 8.20 5.82
CA LEU A 119 -7.37 9.20 6.75
C LEU A 119 -8.34 9.60 7.86
N GLU A 120 -9.64 9.67 7.56
CA GLU A 120 -10.63 10.17 8.53
C GLU A 120 -11.25 9.03 9.35
N ASN A 121 -11.49 7.88 8.72
CA ASN A 121 -12.15 6.73 9.34
C ASN A 121 -11.49 5.38 8.94
N PRO A 122 -10.18 5.19 9.22
CA PRO A 122 -9.43 3.98 8.84
C PRO A 122 -10.06 2.68 9.34
N ALA A 123 -10.64 2.68 10.54
CA ALA A 123 -11.33 1.52 11.09
C ALA A 123 -12.55 1.09 10.25
N VAL A 124 -13.30 2.06 9.72
CA VAL A 124 -14.47 1.80 8.87
C VAL A 124 -14.03 1.21 7.52
N VAL A 125 -12.94 1.72 6.95
CA VAL A 125 -12.32 1.14 5.73
C VAL A 125 -11.84 -0.29 5.99
N LYS A 126 -11.26 -0.55 7.17
CA LYS A 126 -10.78 -1.88 7.57
C LYS A 126 -11.92 -2.90 7.63
N GLU A 127 -13.04 -2.55 8.27
CA GLU A 127 -14.21 -3.44 8.32
C GLU A 127 -14.79 -3.70 6.93
N TRP A 128 -14.91 -2.68 6.09
CA TRP A 128 -15.37 -2.87 4.72
C TRP A 128 -14.44 -3.78 3.90
N LEU A 129 -13.12 -3.66 4.09
CA LEU A 129 -12.15 -4.54 3.45
C LEU A 129 -12.36 -5.99 3.88
N LYS A 130 -12.58 -6.26 5.17
CA LYS A 130 -12.86 -7.62 5.68
C LYS A 130 -14.12 -8.21 5.03
N GLU A 131 -15.19 -7.42 4.95
CA GLU A 131 -16.48 -7.85 4.37
C GLU A 131 -16.40 -8.10 2.86
N ASN A 132 -15.56 -7.36 2.14
CA ASN A 132 -15.53 -7.39 0.67
C ASN A 132 -14.27 -8.05 0.08
N ARG A 133 -13.32 -8.50 0.91
CA ARG A 133 -12.00 -9.01 0.48
C ARG A 133 -12.10 -10.03 -0.65
N PHE A 134 -12.97 -11.02 -0.49
CA PHE A 134 -13.14 -12.13 -1.45
C PHE A 134 -13.78 -11.70 -2.78
N ARG A 135 -14.36 -10.50 -2.83
CA ARG A 135 -14.99 -9.92 -4.03
C ARG A 135 -14.07 -8.94 -4.76
N LEU A 136 -12.99 -8.49 -4.11
CA LEU A 136 -12.07 -7.53 -4.70
C LEU A 136 -11.14 -8.24 -5.68
N ILE A 137 -11.18 -7.78 -6.93
CA ILE A 137 -10.32 -8.28 -8.00
C ILE A 137 -9.51 -7.12 -8.54
N TRP A 138 -8.20 -7.32 -8.67
CA TRP A 138 -7.33 -6.38 -9.35
C TRP A 138 -7.57 -6.41 -10.86
N ASP A 139 -7.89 -5.26 -11.44
CA ASP A 139 -8.02 -5.07 -12.88
C ASP A 139 -6.69 -4.58 -13.45
N GLU A 140 -5.93 -5.46 -14.11
CA GLU A 140 -4.61 -5.14 -14.67
C GLU A 140 -4.66 -4.02 -15.73
N SER A 141 -5.79 -3.88 -16.45
CA SER A 141 -5.92 -2.87 -17.50
C SER A 141 -6.14 -1.47 -16.93
N LEU A 142 -6.86 -1.39 -15.81
CA LEU A 142 -7.16 -0.14 -15.11
C LEU A 142 -6.20 0.14 -13.96
N GLU A 143 -5.40 -0.86 -13.58
CA GLU A 143 -4.55 -0.92 -12.39
C GLU A 143 -5.26 -0.41 -11.12
N ARG A 144 -6.44 -0.99 -10.84
CA ARG A 144 -7.24 -0.74 -9.64
C ARG A 144 -8.11 -1.94 -9.31
N TYR A 145 -8.62 -2.01 -8.09
CA TYR A 145 -9.60 -3.01 -7.69
C TYR A 145 -11.00 -2.67 -8.21
N ARG A 146 -11.75 -3.73 -8.50
CA ARG A 146 -13.19 -3.70 -8.74
C ARG A 146 -13.88 -4.80 -7.93
N ILE A 147 -15.16 -4.62 -7.66
CA ILE A 147 -15.98 -5.65 -7.03
C ILE A 147 -16.44 -6.63 -8.12
N LYS A 148 -16.20 -7.92 -7.91
CA LYS A 148 -16.81 -8.99 -8.71
C LYS A 148 -18.31 -8.98 -8.45
N ASN A 149 -19.10 -8.77 -9.51
CA ASN A 149 -20.53 -9.07 -9.44
C ASN A 149 -20.68 -10.58 -9.39
N ILE A 150 -21.35 -11.08 -8.35
CA ILE A 150 -21.79 -12.47 -8.32
C ILE A 150 -23.09 -12.46 -9.11
N GLU A 151 -23.06 -12.98 -10.33
CA GLU A 151 -24.30 -13.31 -11.04
C GLU A 151 -24.96 -14.43 -10.26
N ILE A 152 -26.06 -14.11 -9.57
CA ILE A 152 -26.93 -15.12 -8.97
C ILE A 152 -27.73 -15.68 -10.15
N GLY A 153 -27.31 -16.83 -10.65
CA GLY A 153 -28.06 -17.65 -11.59
C GLY A 153 -29.21 -18.38 -10.92
#